data_AF-A0A851FUH1-F1
#
_entry.id   AF-A0A851FUH1-F1
#
_cell.length_a   1.000
_cell.length_b   1.000
_cell.length_c   1.000
_cell.angle_alpha   90.00
_cell.angle_beta   90.00
_cell.angle_gamma   90.00
#
_symmetry.space_group_name_H-M   'P 1'
#
loop_
_entity.id
_entity.type
_entity.pdbx_description
1 polymer ?
#
loop_
_entity_poly.entity_id
_entity_poly.type
_entity_poly.pdbx_seq_one_letter_code
_entity_poly.pdbx_strand_id
1 'polypeptide(L)'
;WETALKTTVVDMEVGEFRGHKVSIWDLLHSQYIPEENRKEILELYEAGELTLEQVKTVVSTIVTKAVAARAEQTSPVSGPEAEPTGTEAEPNPLHED
;
A
#
# COMPACT_ATOMS: atom_id res chain seq x y z
N TRP A 1 11.78 24.03 5.04
CA TRP A 1 11.21 22.72 5.37
C TRP A 1 11.23 21.75 4.19
N GLU A 2 10.88 22.17 2.98
CA GLU A 2 10.84 21.33 1.76
C GLU A 2 12.10 20.46 1.53
N THR A 3 13.30 21.04 1.54
CA THR A 3 14.56 20.29 1.32
C THR A 3 14.76 19.19 2.37
N ALA A 4 14.37 19.43 3.62
CA ALA A 4 14.48 18.43 4.68
C ALA A 4 13.54 17.24 4.42
N LEU A 5 12.32 17.51 3.96
CA LEU A 5 11.35 16.48 3.56
C LEU A 5 11.81 15.69 2.32
N LYS A 6 12.45 16.36 1.35
CA LYS A 6 13.01 15.72 0.15
C LYS A 6 14.22 14.84 0.45
N THR A 7 15.06 15.27 1.38
CA THR A 7 16.28 14.54 1.80
C THR A 7 15.93 13.32 2.67
N THR A 8 14.80 13.39 3.37
CA THR A 8 14.37 12.32 4.29
C THR A 8 13.63 11.24 3.53
N VAL A 9 14.27 10.08 3.44
CA VAL A 9 13.69 8.88 2.80
C VAL A 9 13.07 7.95 3.84
N VAL A 10 11.94 7.36 3.46
CA VAL A 10 11.22 6.36 4.25
C VAL A 10 11.31 5.04 3.51
N ASP A 11 11.69 4.00 4.24
CA ASP A 11 11.57 2.64 3.76
C ASP A 11 10.13 2.20 3.98
N MET A 12 9.42 1.96 2.89
CA MET A 12 8.03 1.50 2.95
C MET A 12 8.04 -0.02 2.84
N GLU A 13 7.37 -0.70 3.77
CA GLU A 13 7.23 -2.15 3.77
C GLU A 13 5.90 -2.64 3.17
N VAL A 14 5.08 -1.72 2.66
CA VAL A 14 3.69 -1.96 2.23
C VAL A 14 3.43 -1.45 0.81
N GLY A 15 2.54 -2.16 0.11
CA GLY A 15 2.04 -1.77 -1.21
C GLY A 15 3.10 -1.82 -2.31
N GLU A 16 2.94 -0.98 -3.33
CA GLU A 16 3.90 -0.88 -4.46
C GLU A 16 5.23 -0.22 -4.09
N PHE A 17 5.29 0.43 -2.94
CA PHE A 17 6.53 1.02 -2.41
C PHE A 17 7.37 0.02 -1.62
N ARG A 18 6.90 -1.23 -1.47
CA ARG A 18 7.61 -2.26 -0.73
C ARG A 18 9.00 -2.50 -1.32
N GLY A 19 10.03 -2.24 -0.52
CA GLY A 19 11.44 -2.37 -0.94
C GLY A 19 11.98 -1.17 -1.72
N HIS A 20 11.22 -0.08 -1.80
CA HIS A 20 11.64 1.19 -2.37
C HIS A 20 11.80 2.25 -1.29
N LYS A 21 12.88 3.03 -1.39
CA LYS A 21 13.09 4.22 -0.56
C LYS A 21 12.47 5.42 -1.24
N VAL A 22 11.43 5.98 -0.62
CA VAL A 22 10.69 7.13 -1.16
C VAL A 22 10.86 8.31 -0.22
N SER A 23 11.07 9.50 -0.77
CA SER A 23 11.17 10.72 0.04
C SER A 23 9.81 11.06 0.66
N ILE A 24 9.82 11.60 1.88
CA ILE A 24 8.60 12.07 2.55
C ILE A 24 7.83 13.06 1.67
N TRP A 25 8.57 13.96 1.00
CA TRP A 25 8.00 14.90 0.05
C TRP A 25 7.23 14.23 -1.09
N ASP A 26 7.80 13.19 -1.69
CA ASP A 26 7.16 12.44 -2.77
C ASP A 26 5.89 11.76 -2.28
N LEU A 27 5.91 11.16 -1.08
CA LEU A 27 4.72 10.54 -0.48
C LEU A 27 3.60 11.57 -0.21
N LEU A 28 3.94 12.75 0.29
CA LEU A 28 3.01 13.86 0.51
C LEU A 28 2.38 14.37 -0.79
N HIS A 29 3.12 14.36 -1.89
CA HIS A 29 2.63 14.74 -3.21
C HIS A 29 2.03 13.57 -4.00
N SER A 30 2.06 12.37 -3.44
CA SER A 30 1.52 11.17 -4.08
C SER A 30 0.04 10.99 -3.75
N GLN A 31 -0.65 10.23 -4.59
CA GLN A 31 -2.09 9.98 -4.50
C GLN A 31 -2.54 9.21 -3.23
N TYR A 32 -1.59 8.74 -2.40
CA TYR A 32 -1.87 8.04 -1.15
C TYR A 32 -2.22 8.99 -0.02
N ILE A 33 -1.71 10.23 -0.08
CA ILE A 33 -1.98 11.24 0.93
C ILE A 33 -2.96 12.26 0.34
N PRO A 34 -4.17 12.37 0.89
CA PRO A 34 -5.12 13.38 0.44
C PRO A 34 -4.60 14.77 0.78
N GLU A 35 -5.05 15.77 0.02
CA GLU A 35 -4.57 17.15 0.16
C GLU A 35 -4.78 17.72 1.57
N GLU A 36 -5.87 17.34 2.24
CA GLU A 36 -6.17 17.77 3.61
C GLU A 36 -5.10 17.32 4.61
N ASN A 37 -4.77 16.02 4.61
CA ASN A 37 -3.68 15.49 5.42
C ASN A 37 -2.34 16.13 5.06
N ARG A 38 -2.04 16.31 3.77
CA ARG A 38 -0.81 16.97 3.33
C ARG A 38 -0.72 18.36 3.95
N LYS A 39 -1.79 19.15 3.84
CA LYS A 39 -1.82 20.52 4.32
C LYS A 39 -1.64 20.58 5.84
N GLU A 40 -2.35 19.75 6.58
CA GLU A 40 -2.24 19.69 8.04
C GLU A 40 -0.82 19.33 8.51
N ILE A 41 -0.19 18.33 7.88
CA ILE A 41 1.19 17.92 8.19
C ILE A 41 2.18 19.06 7.92
N LEU A 42 2.01 19.77 6.81
CA LEU A 42 2.88 20.89 6.44
C LEU A 42 2.70 22.09 7.36
N GLU A 43 1.47 22.44 7.72
CA GLU A 43 1.16 23.52 8.66
C GLU A 43 1.77 23.22 10.04
N LEU A 44 1.60 22.00 10.55
CA LEU A 44 2.19 21.58 11.82
C LEU A 44 3.73 21.54 11.78
N TYR A 45 4.34 21.12 10.66
CA TYR A 45 5.79 21.11 10.53
C TYR A 45 6.38 22.52 10.41
N GLU A 46 5.69 23.42 9.70
CA GLU A 46 6.08 24.82 9.59
C GLU A 46 5.88 25.58 10.92
N ALA A 47 4.82 25.25 11.66
CA ALA A 47 4.59 25.74 13.02
C ALA A 47 5.59 25.16 14.04
N GLY A 48 6.36 24.13 13.67
CA GLY A 48 7.30 23.44 14.55
C GLY A 48 6.66 22.51 15.58
N GLU A 49 5.35 22.24 15.45
CA GLU A 49 4.63 21.27 16.28
C GLU A 49 5.02 19.83 15.92
N LEU A 50 5.24 19.58 14.62
CA LEU A 50 5.78 18.31 14.14
C LEU A 50 7.28 18.39 13.91
N THR A 51 7.97 17.34 14.34
CA THR A 51 9.37 17.09 13.98
C THR A 51 9.45 16.17 12.77
N LEU A 52 10.60 16.13 12.11
CA LEU A 52 10.83 15.32 10.91
C LEU A 52 10.51 13.83 11.12
N GLU A 53 10.83 13.28 12.29
CA GLU A 53 10.51 11.89 12.65
C GLU A 53 9.00 11.66 12.85
N GLN A 54 8.28 12.64 13.38
CA GLN A 54 6.84 12.57 13.50
C GLN A 54 6.17 12.65 12.12
N VAL A 55 6.62 13.57 11.25
CA VAL A 55 6.16 13.65 9.86
C VAL A 55 6.38 12.30 9.16
N LYS A 56 7.56 11.69 9.31
CA LYS A 56 7.85 10.35 8.78
C LYS A 56 6.84 9.31 9.23
N THR A 57 6.54 9.28 10.52
CA THR A 57 5.60 8.32 11.12
C THR A 57 4.18 8.54 10.61
N VAL A 58 3.72 9.78 10.58
CA VAL A 58 2.38 10.16 10.11
C VAL A 58 2.21 9.79 8.63
N VAL A 59 3.16 10.20 7.78
CA VAL A 59 3.16 9.91 6.34
C VAL A 59 3.17 8.40 6.08
N SER A 60 4.06 7.65 6.75
CA SER A 60 4.11 6.19 6.62
C SER A 60 2.79 5.54 7.03
N THR A 61 2.18 6.01 8.12
CA THR A 61 0.90 5.50 8.61
C THR A 61 -0.23 5.74 7.60
N ILE A 62 -0.33 6.96 7.05
CA ILE A 62 -1.37 7.29 6.06
C ILE A 62 -1.21 6.44 4.81
N VAL A 63 0.00 6.34 4.27
CA VAL A 63 0.29 5.52 3.08
C VAL A 63 -0.03 4.05 3.36
N THR A 64 0.36 3.53 4.52
CA THR A 64 0.03 2.15 4.93
C THR A 64 -1.46 1.90 4.97
N LYS A 65 -2.23 2.82 5.55
CA LYS A 65 -3.70 2.72 5.59
C LYS A 65 -4.32 2.82 4.19
N ALA A 66 -3.83 3.72 3.35
CA ALA A 66 -4.31 3.88 1.98
C ALA A 66 -4.06 2.64 1.12
N VAL A 67 -2.87 2.03 1.26
CA VAL A 67 -2.52 0.77 0.61
C VAL A 67 -3.39 -0.37 1.12
N ALA A 68 -3.55 -0.52 2.44
CA ALA A 68 -4.40 -1.56 3.02
C ALA A 68 -5.85 -1.45 2.53
N ALA A 69 -6.41 -0.24 2.54
CA ALA A 69 -7.76 0.02 2.03
C ALA A 69 -7.91 -0.24 0.52
N ARG A 70 -6.83 -0.13 -0.27
CA ARG A 70 -6.83 -0.53 -1.69
C ARG A 70 -6.75 -2.04 -1.87
N ALA A 71 -5.95 -2.73 -1.06
CA ALA A 71 -5.84 -4.19 -1.08
C ALA A 71 -7.17 -4.88 -0.77
N GLU A 72 -7.99 -4.29 0.10
CA GLU A 72 -9.32 -4.81 0.44
C GLU A 72 -10.40 -4.50 -0.64
N GLN A 73 -10.20 -3.47 -1.46
CA GLN A 73 -11.12 -3.10 -2.54
C GLN A 73 -10.81 -3.77 -3.88
N THR A 74 -9.61 -4.33 -4.05
CA THR A 74 -9.35 -5.32 -5.08
C THR A 74 -9.89 -6.65 -4.59
N SER A 75 -11.11 -6.98 -5.02
CA SER A 75 -11.76 -8.28 -4.81
C SER A 75 -10.75 -9.44 -4.78
N PRO A 76 -10.82 -10.38 -3.82
CA PRO A 76 -10.07 -11.61 -3.92
C PRO A 76 -10.64 -12.40 -5.11
N VAL A 77 -10.08 -12.22 -6.31
CA VAL A 77 -10.18 -13.24 -7.35
C VAL A 77 -9.13 -14.29 -7.01
N SER A 78 -9.52 -15.13 -6.06
CA SER A 78 -9.00 -16.46 -5.72
C SER A 78 -9.99 -16.92 -4.64
N GLY A 79 -11.03 -17.68 -4.95
CA GLY A 79 -10.93 -18.91 -5.73
C GLY A 79 -9.93 -19.79 -4.99
N PRO A 80 -10.36 -20.78 -4.19
CA PRO A 80 -9.42 -21.80 -3.77
C PRO A 80 -9.10 -22.61 -5.03
N GLU A 81 -8.03 -22.22 -5.74
CA GLU A 81 -7.27 -23.16 -6.56
C GLU A 81 -6.60 -24.11 -5.56
N ALA A 82 -7.36 -25.14 -5.20
CA ALA A 82 -6.82 -26.36 -4.67
C ALA A 82 -6.77 -27.35 -5.84
N GLU A 83 -5.69 -27.27 -6.62
CA GLU A 83 -5.21 -28.47 -7.31
C GLU A 83 -3.92 -28.92 -6.62
N PRO A 84 -4.01 -30.06 -5.94
CA PRO A 84 -3.06 -31.12 -6.23
C PRO A 84 -3.81 -32.42 -6.55
N THR A 85 -3.64 -32.88 -7.79
CA THR A 85 -3.48 -34.29 -8.19
C THR A 85 -4.27 -35.34 -7.39
N GLY A 86 -5.42 -35.74 -7.94
CA GLY A 86 -6.07 -36.99 -7.62
C GLY A 86 -6.36 -37.72 -8.93
N THR A 87 -5.46 -38.61 -9.33
CA THR A 87 -5.75 -39.62 -10.35
C THR A 87 -6.94 -40.43 -9.86
N GLU A 88 -8.05 -40.50 -10.62
CA GLU A 88 -8.76 -41.75 -10.84
C GLU A 88 -9.80 -41.60 -11.98
N ALA A 89 -9.45 -42.22 -13.10
CA ALA A 89 -10.33 -42.93 -14.03
C ALA A 89 -11.63 -42.23 -14.53
N GLU A 90 -11.55 -41.75 -15.76
CA GLU A 90 -12.53 -42.16 -16.78
C GLU A 90 -12.71 -43.70 -16.73
N PRO A 91 -13.94 -44.23 -16.86
CA PRO A 91 -14.55 -44.19 -18.17
C PRO A 91 -16.03 -43.82 -18.18
N ASN A 92 -16.35 -42.92 -19.10
CA ASN A 92 -17.63 -43.00 -19.80
C ASN A 92 -17.61 -44.27 -20.67
N PRO A 93 -18.73 -45.01 -20.74
CA PRO A 93 -19.29 -45.17 -22.06
C PRO A 93 -20.78 -44.83 -22.08
N LEU A 94 -21.08 -43.97 -23.05
CA LEU A 94 -22.38 -43.71 -23.64
C LEU A 94 -23.05 -45.02 -24.08
N HIS A 95 -24.28 -45.19 -23.59
CA HIS A 95 -25.54 -45.32 -24.35
C HIS A 95 -25.87 -46.58 -25.21
N GLU A 96 -27.16 -46.93 -25.14
CA GLU A 96 -28.07 -47.55 -26.14
C GLU A 96 -27.82 -48.99 -26.65
N ASP A 97 -28.71 -49.94 -26.32
CA ASP A 97 -29.93 -50.33 -27.09
C ASP A 97 -30.90 -51.11 -26.17
#